data_AF-A0A7Y7SX74-F1
#
_entry.id   AF-A0A7Y7SX74-F1
#
_cell.length_a   1.000
_cell.length_b   1.000
_cell.length_c   1.000
_cell.angle_alpha   90.00
_cell.angle_beta   90.00
_cell.angle_gamma   90.00
#
_symmetry.space_group_name_H-M   'P 1'
#
loop_
_entity.id
_entity.type
_entity.pdbx_description
1 polymer ?
#
loop_
_entity_poly.entity_id
_entity_poly.type
_entity_poly.pdbx_seq_one_letter_code
_entity_poly.pdbx_strand_id
1 'polypeptide(L)'
;MARRQILSLSERESLLALPDDELTLTRMAYFSEHDLALISAHRKPASRFGFSVLLCYLKNVGFAPDKKIPPSDALLKHIASRLKLTGDLWPAYLSGRETTRREHLTELYRYLGVKAFTGKIQQDCI
;
A
#
# COMPACT_ATOMS: atom_id res chain seq x y z
N MET A 1 -32.19 -8.73 -3.40
CA MET A 1 -31.97 -7.90 -4.60
C MET A 1 -30.52 -8.05 -5.03
N ALA A 2 -30.24 -8.23 -6.32
CA ALA A 2 -28.87 -8.26 -6.82
C ALA A 2 -28.22 -6.88 -6.64
N ARG A 3 -27.04 -6.82 -6.02
CA ARG A 3 -26.31 -5.56 -5.81
C ARG A 3 -25.84 -5.05 -7.17
N ARG A 4 -26.49 -4.00 -7.69
CA ARG A 4 -26.12 -3.38 -8.96
C ARG A 4 -24.74 -2.73 -8.79
N GLN A 5 -23.75 -3.18 -9.56
CA GLN A 5 -22.45 -2.52 -9.59
C GLN A 5 -22.62 -1.16 -10.29
N ILE A 6 -22.17 -0.09 -9.64
CA ILE A 6 -22.26 1.29 -10.16
C ILE A 6 -21.18 1.53 -11.21
N LEU A 7 -19.99 0.97 -10.99
CA LEU A 7 -18.85 1.04 -11.90
C LEU A 7 -18.73 -0.27 -12.68
N SER A 8 -18.46 -0.16 -13.97
CA SER A 8 -17.93 -1.25 -14.80
C SER A 8 -16.53 -1.66 -14.33
N LEU A 9 -16.06 -2.81 -14.81
CA LEU A 9 -14.71 -3.28 -14.50
C LEU A 9 -13.64 -2.28 -14.97
N SER A 10 -13.78 -1.74 -16.17
CA SER A 10 -12.82 -0.76 -16.73
C SER A 10 -12.79 0.53 -15.92
N GLU A 11 -13.94 1.07 -15.51
CA GLU A 11 -13.99 2.27 -14.67
C GLU A 11 -13.33 2.05 -13.31
N ARG A 12 -13.53 0.86 -12.72
CA ARG A 12 -12.88 0.49 -11.46
C ARG A 12 -11.37 0.37 -11.62
N GLU A 13 -10.90 -0.23 -12.71
CA GLU A 13 -9.48 -0.33 -13.03
C GLU A 13 -8.86 1.05 -13.25
N SER A 14 -9.53 1.94 -14.00
CA SER A 14 -9.08 3.32 -14.19
C SER A 14 -9.00 4.12 -12.90
N LEU A 15 -9.95 3.92 -11.97
CA LEU A 15 -9.95 4.59 -10.66
C LEU A 15 -8.75 4.18 -9.78
N LEU A 16 -8.29 2.93 -9.93
CA LEU A 16 -7.18 2.36 -9.15
C LEU A 16 -5.85 2.41 -9.90
N ALA A 17 -5.84 2.93 -11.13
CA ALA A 17 -4.65 3.03 -11.95
C ALA A 17 -3.64 3.97 -11.29
N LEU A 18 -2.39 3.52 -11.24
CA LEU A 18 -1.29 4.37 -10.86
C LEU A 18 -0.89 5.30 -12.02
N PRO A 19 -0.35 6.49 -11.72
CA PRO A 19 0.30 7.30 -12.74
C PRO A 19 1.47 6.53 -13.34
N ASP A 20 1.69 6.73 -14.64
CA ASP A 20 2.80 6.18 -15.41
C ASP A 20 3.97 7.16 -15.53
N ASP A 21 3.78 8.42 -15.13
CA ASP A 21 4.82 9.44 -15.19
C ASP A 21 5.81 9.38 -14.00
N GLU A 22 7.09 9.50 -14.33
CA GLU A 22 8.20 9.33 -13.39
C GLU A 22 8.18 10.36 -12.25
N LEU A 23 7.73 11.58 -12.53
CA LEU A 23 7.70 12.66 -11.54
C LEU A 23 6.65 12.38 -10.46
N THR A 24 5.45 11.94 -10.85
CA THR A 24 4.40 11.60 -9.90
C THR A 24 4.78 10.35 -9.11
N LEU A 25 5.37 9.33 -9.74
CA LEU A 25 5.88 8.16 -9.03
C LEU A 25 6.95 8.53 -7.99
N THR A 26 7.87 9.42 -8.34
CA THR A 26 8.88 9.96 -7.41
C THR A 26 8.23 10.67 -6.22
N ARG A 27 7.17 11.46 -6.47
CA ARG A 27 6.41 12.16 -5.41
C ARG A 27 5.64 11.18 -4.54
N MET A 28 5.03 10.15 -5.12
CA MET A 28 4.32 9.11 -4.38
C MET A 28 5.27 8.35 -3.44
N ALA A 29 6.49 8.07 -3.90
CA ALA A 29 7.55 7.42 -3.12
C ALA A 29 8.28 8.37 -2.14
N TYR A 30 7.75 9.58 -1.90
CA TYR A 30 8.29 10.47 -0.89
C TYR A 30 7.88 10.02 0.53
N PHE A 31 8.89 9.86 1.37
CA PHE A 31 8.74 9.60 2.80
C PHE A 31 9.28 10.79 3.60
N SER A 32 8.45 11.34 4.47
CA SER A 32 8.88 12.33 5.47
C SER A 32 9.80 11.70 6.52
N GLU A 33 10.44 12.51 7.36
CA GLU A 33 11.27 11.99 8.46
C GLU A 33 10.48 11.09 9.42
N HIS A 34 9.22 11.41 9.69
CA HIS A 34 8.32 10.60 10.51
C HIS A 34 8.01 9.25 9.83
N ASP A 35 7.73 9.28 8.52
CA ASP A 35 7.51 8.05 7.74
C ASP A 35 8.77 7.17 7.78
N LEU A 36 9.96 7.75 7.60
CA LEU A 36 11.23 7.03 7.63
C LEU A 36 11.54 6.45 9.01
N ALA A 37 11.26 7.19 10.09
CA ALA A 37 11.41 6.69 11.46
C ALA A 37 10.53 5.47 11.69
N LEU A 38 9.26 5.53 11.26
CA LEU A 38 8.31 4.42 11.36
C LEU A 38 8.78 3.21 10.55
N ILE A 39 9.17 3.41 9.29
CA ILE A 39 9.73 2.34 8.44
C ILE A 39 10.96 1.71 9.10
N SER A 40 11.87 2.53 9.65
CA SER A 40 13.13 2.05 10.22
C SER A 40 12.96 1.22 11.50
N ALA A 41 11.82 1.31 12.18
CA ALA A 41 11.51 0.51 13.38
C ALA A 41 11.45 -0.99 13.09
N HIS A 42 11.17 -1.38 11.83
CA HIS A 42 11.15 -2.79 11.43
C HIS A 42 12.57 -3.31 11.13
N ARG A 43 12.99 -4.39 11.80
CA ARG A 43 14.37 -4.90 11.69
C ARG A 43 14.70 -5.51 10.32
N LYS A 44 13.79 -6.30 9.75
CA LYS A 44 14.05 -7.07 8.52
C LYS A 44 13.92 -6.18 7.27
N PRO A 45 14.84 -6.25 6.29
CA PRO A 45 14.73 -5.50 5.03
C PRO A 45 13.39 -5.70 4.32
N ALA A 46 12.92 -6.94 4.21
CA ALA A 46 11.61 -7.24 3.61
C ALA A 46 10.43 -6.62 4.38
N SER A 47 10.50 -6.56 5.71
CA SER A 47 9.48 -5.89 6.53
C SER A 47 9.46 -4.38 6.29
N ARG A 48 10.64 -3.73 6.25
CA ARG A 48 10.77 -2.29 5.94
C ARG A 48 10.22 -1.97 4.56
N PHE A 49 10.63 -2.75 3.56
CA PHE A 49 10.19 -2.58 2.19
C PHE A 49 8.68 -2.79 2.07
N GLY A 50 8.16 -3.91 2.56
CA GLY A 50 6.72 -4.19 2.54
C GLY A 50 5.89 -3.12 3.26
N PHE A 51 6.34 -2.67 4.43
CA PHE A 51 5.69 -1.59 5.18
C PHE A 51 5.66 -0.28 4.39
N SER A 52 6.78 0.10 3.78
CA SER A 52 6.87 1.32 2.94
C SER A 52 5.97 1.28 1.70
N VAL A 53 5.83 0.12 1.06
CA VAL A 53 4.92 -0.08 -0.07
C VAL A 53 3.48 0.12 0.40
N LEU A 54 3.09 -0.51 1.52
CA LEU A 54 1.76 -0.31 2.09
C LEU A 54 1.48 1.15 2.45
N LEU A 55 2.42 1.83 3.10
CA LEU A 55 2.31 3.25 3.44
C LEU A 55 2.11 4.12 2.20
N CYS A 56 2.95 3.93 1.17
CA CYS A 56 2.90 4.67 -0.08
C CYS A 56 1.53 4.51 -0.77
N TYR A 57 1.04 3.28 -0.86
CA TYR A 57 -0.26 3.01 -1.49
C TYR A 57 -1.43 3.60 -0.71
N LEU A 58 -1.42 3.48 0.62
CA LEU A 58 -2.48 4.04 1.46
C LEU A 58 -2.51 5.57 1.39
N LYS A 59 -1.34 6.25 1.36
CA LYS A 59 -1.26 7.72 1.27
C LYS A 59 -1.76 8.28 -0.05
N ASN A 60 -1.57 7.55 -1.16
CA ASN A 60 -1.77 8.11 -2.50
C ASN A 60 -3.01 7.55 -3.22
N VAL A 61 -3.31 6.25 -3.05
CA VAL A 61 -4.40 5.57 -3.77
C VAL A 61 -5.51 5.08 -2.83
N GLY A 62 -5.21 4.97 -1.54
CA GLY A 62 -6.21 4.63 -0.51
C GLY A 62 -6.53 3.14 -0.38
N PHE A 63 -5.77 2.25 -1.00
CA PHE A 63 -5.86 0.81 -0.77
C PHE A 63 -4.49 0.20 -0.44
N ALA A 64 -4.47 -1.03 0.05
CA ALA A 64 -3.24 -1.76 0.37
C ALA A 64 -3.04 -2.92 -0.62
N PRO A 65 -1.95 -2.95 -1.42
CA PRO A 65 -1.69 -4.02 -2.37
C PRO A 65 -1.44 -5.36 -1.66
N ASP A 66 -1.63 -6.46 -2.39
CA ASP A 66 -1.47 -7.83 -1.91
C ASP A 66 -1.07 -8.80 -3.04
N LYS A 67 -1.28 -10.11 -2.85
CA LYS A 67 -0.97 -11.14 -3.85
C LYS A 67 -1.90 -11.09 -5.07
N LYS A 68 -3.15 -10.66 -4.90
CA LYS A 68 -4.16 -10.58 -5.97
C LYS A 68 -4.03 -9.28 -6.74
N ILE A 69 -3.68 -8.21 -6.04
CA ILE A 69 -3.46 -6.88 -6.62
C ILE A 69 -2.01 -6.49 -6.30
N PRO A 70 -1.03 -6.96 -7.10
CA PRO A 70 0.36 -6.62 -6.87
C PRO A 70 0.61 -5.13 -7.14
N PRO A 71 1.61 -4.54 -6.49
CA PRO A 71 2.01 -3.17 -6.74
C PRO A 71 2.70 -3.00 -8.11
N SER A 72 2.79 -1.77 -8.61
CA SER A 72 3.51 -1.43 -9.83
C SER A 72 5.02 -1.56 -9.63
N ASP A 73 5.69 -2.26 -10.55
CA ASP A 73 7.14 -2.42 -10.55
C ASP A 73 7.90 -1.10 -10.64
N ALA A 74 7.35 -0.11 -11.37
CA ALA A 74 7.95 1.21 -11.46
C ALA A 74 7.98 1.89 -10.08
N LEU A 75 6.85 1.86 -9.36
CA LEU A 75 6.77 2.41 -8.01
C LEU A 75 7.65 1.64 -7.02
N LEU A 76 7.73 0.31 -7.14
CA LEU A 76 8.63 -0.50 -6.31
C LEU A 76 10.10 -0.07 -6.48
N LYS A 77 10.54 0.23 -7.71
CA LYS A 77 11.91 0.72 -7.98
C LYS A 77 12.18 2.06 -7.30
N HIS A 78 11.22 2.98 -7.35
CA HIS A 78 11.32 4.29 -6.68
C HIS A 78 11.45 4.15 -5.16
N ILE A 79 10.59 3.32 -4.56
CA ILE A 79 10.64 3.04 -3.12
C ILE A 79 11.96 2.36 -2.73
N ALA A 80 12.42 1.39 -3.53
CA ALA A 80 13.68 0.67 -3.30
C ALA A 80 14.88 1.63 -3.32
N SER A 81 14.96 2.47 -4.36
CA SER A 81 15.97 3.51 -4.49
C SER A 81 15.97 4.46 -3.29
N ARG A 82 14.78 4.94 -2.88
CA ARG A 82 14.64 5.87 -1.76
C ARG A 82 15.11 5.30 -0.44
N LEU A 83 14.85 4.01 -0.20
CA LEU A 83 15.23 3.32 1.03
C LEU A 83 16.62 2.68 0.99
N LYS A 84 17.32 2.75 -0.16
CA LYS A 84 18.57 2.02 -0.41
C LYS A 84 18.42 0.50 -0.18
N LEU A 85 17.30 -0.04 -0.64
CA LEU A 85 16.94 -1.45 -0.59
C LEU A 85 16.77 -2.01 -2.01
N THR A 86 16.56 -3.32 -2.12
CA THR A 86 16.33 -4.01 -3.39
C THR A 86 14.82 -4.15 -3.64
N GLY A 87 14.38 -4.00 -4.91
CA GLY A 87 12.96 -4.05 -5.29
C GLY A 87 12.33 -5.45 -5.24
N ASP A 88 13.16 -6.50 -5.21
CA ASP A 88 12.77 -7.91 -5.12
C ASP A 88 12.33 -8.34 -3.69
N LEU A 89 12.31 -7.40 -2.74
CA LEU A 89 11.87 -7.67 -1.37
C LEU A 89 10.35 -7.77 -1.21
N TRP A 90 9.56 -7.33 -2.19
CA TRP A 90 8.10 -7.42 -2.11
C TRP A 90 7.58 -8.89 -2.09
N PRO A 91 8.03 -9.78 -2.99
CA PRO A 91 7.75 -11.20 -2.87
C PRO A 91 8.18 -11.80 -1.52
N ALA A 92 9.36 -11.42 -1.02
CA ALA A 92 9.87 -11.88 0.28
C ALA A 92 9.02 -11.37 1.46
N TYR A 93 8.42 -10.19 1.33
CA TYR A 93 7.46 -9.67 2.30
C TYR A 93 6.16 -10.48 2.29
N LEU A 94 5.63 -10.80 1.11
CA LEU A 94 4.37 -11.55 0.94
C LEU A 94 4.47 -13.05 1.25
N SER A 95 5.68 -13.63 1.20
CA SER A 95 5.93 -15.01 1.64
C SER A 95 6.03 -15.16 3.15
N GLY A 96 6.09 -14.04 3.89
CA GLY A 96 6.02 -14.01 5.34
C GLY A 96 4.67 -14.44 5.91
N ARG A 97 4.54 -14.38 7.24
CA ARG A 97 3.29 -14.72 7.93
C ARG A 97 2.23 -13.65 7.66
N GLU A 98 0.99 -14.06 7.39
CA GLU A 98 -0.12 -13.13 7.22
C GLU A 98 -0.37 -12.25 8.47
N THR A 99 0.03 -12.72 9.66
CA THR A 99 -0.01 -11.92 10.90
C THR A 99 0.80 -10.63 10.76
N THR A 100 1.99 -10.70 10.18
CA THR A 100 2.89 -9.54 10.00
C THR A 100 2.27 -8.47 9.11
N ARG A 101 1.65 -8.85 7.98
CA ARG A 101 0.96 -7.89 7.12
C ARG A 101 -0.22 -7.23 7.84
N ARG A 102 -0.99 -8.00 8.63
CA ARG A 102 -2.11 -7.46 9.41
C ARG A 102 -1.65 -6.50 10.51
N GLU A 103 -0.56 -6.82 11.20
CA GLU A 103 0.06 -5.95 12.20
C GLU A 103 0.52 -4.63 11.57
N HIS A 104 1.24 -4.71 10.44
CA HIS A 104 1.69 -3.53 9.70
C HIS A 104 0.52 -2.64 9.24
N LEU A 105 -0.55 -3.23 8.68
CA LEU A 105 -1.73 -2.45 8.29
C LEU A 105 -2.40 -1.78 9.49
N THR A 106 -2.47 -2.47 10.63
CA THR A 106 -3.04 -1.91 11.85
C THR A 106 -2.24 -0.70 12.33
N GLU A 107 -0.91 -0.81 12.30
CA GLU A 107 -0.01 0.29 12.62
C GLU A 107 -0.16 1.48 11.67
N LEU A 108 -0.19 1.21 10.36
CA LEU A 108 -0.38 2.23 9.32
C LEU A 108 -1.72 2.95 9.43
N TYR A 109 -2.80 2.23 9.71
CA TYR A 109 -4.12 2.84 9.90
C TYR A 109 -4.14 3.80 11.09
N ARG A 110 -3.50 3.43 12.21
CA ARG A 110 -3.35 4.34 13.36
C ARG A 110 -2.52 5.56 12.99
N TYR A 111 -1.38 5.36 12.33
CA TYR A 111 -0.47 6.44 11.95
C TYR A 111 -1.13 7.44 10.98
N LEU A 112 -1.92 6.96 10.02
CA LEU A 112 -2.60 7.78 9.03
C LEU A 112 -3.95 8.35 9.53
N GLY A 113 -4.41 7.96 10.72
CA GLY A 113 -5.73 8.37 11.24
C GLY A 113 -6.91 7.81 10.43
N VAL A 114 -6.73 6.68 9.75
CA VAL A 114 -7.76 6.03 8.93
C VAL A 114 -8.20 4.70 9.55
N LYS A 115 -9.31 4.14 9.07
CA LYS A 115 -9.82 2.84 9.51
C LYS A 115 -10.06 1.91 8.33
N ALA A 116 -9.85 0.61 8.53
CA ALA A 116 -10.20 -0.40 7.55
C ALA A 116 -11.69 -0.34 7.23
N PHE A 117 -12.05 -0.37 5.95
CA PHE A 117 -13.44 -0.53 5.55
C PHE A 117 -13.90 -1.96 5.84
N THR A 118 -15.02 -2.11 6.55
CA THR A 118 -15.56 -3.41 6.98
C THR A 118 -17.03 -3.53 6.60
N GLY A 119 -17.56 -4.75 6.62
CA GLY A 119 -19.01 -4.97 6.40
C GLY A 119 -19.89 -4.22 7.39
N LYS A 120 -19.40 -4.00 8.63
CA LYS A 120 -20.10 -3.17 9.63
C LYS A 120 -20.17 -1.70 9.19
N ILE A 121 -19.05 -1.11 8.78
CA ILE A 121 -19.03 0.27 8.28
C ILE A 121 -19.90 0.40 7.03
N GLN A 122 -19.91 -0.63 6.17
CA GLN A 122 -20.77 -0.64 4.99
C GLN A 122 -22.26 -0.55 5.34
N GLN A 123 -22.71 -1.17 6.43
CA GLN A 123 -24.10 -1.08 6.89
C GLN A 123 -24.43 0.34 7.36
N ASP A 124 -23.47 1.06 7.94
CA ASP A 124 -23.66 2.45 8.38
C ASP A 124 -23.69 3.45 7.20
N CYS A 125 -23.24 3.05 6.01
CA CYS A 125 -23.18 3.91 4.82
C CYS A 125 -24.36 3.73 3.84
N ILE A 126 -25.25 2.76 4.08
CA ILE A 126 -26.39 2.40 3.22
C ILE A 126 -27.67 2.68 4.00
#